data_AF-A0A820TQC9-F1
#
_entry.id   AF-A0A820TQC9-F1
#
_cell.length_a   1.000
_cell.length_b   1.000
_cell.length_c   1.000
_cell.angle_alpha   90.00
_cell.angle_beta   90.00
_cell.angle_gamma   90.00
#
_symmetry.space_group_name_H-M   'P 1'
#
loop_
_entity.id
_entity.type
_entity.pdbx_description
1 polymer ?
#
loop_
_entity_poly.entity_id
_entity_poly.type
_entity_poly.pdbx_seq_one_letter_code
_entity_poly.pdbx_strand_id
1 'polypeptide(L)'
;ILVDAILALNQPDQPNDLNMVEIMEIQHRTEGDSCLVRGIVHDYGVRHPSMSKALKNAYILTCNISMEYEKTRAKHRNMERLTLACGGEAMNSIDNLTKECLGFVEDVYEHVLGEGKYTFVQGWKDSRSATKVQQYIY
;
A
#
# COMPACT_ATOMS: atom_id res chain seq x y z
N ILE A 1 15.90 -1.13 -10.11
CA ILE A 1 14.98 -0.95 -8.95
C ILE A 1 14.82 0.52 -8.55
N LEU A 2 15.85 1.20 -8.01
CA LEU A 2 15.69 2.60 -7.56
C LEU A 2 15.36 3.56 -8.71
N VAL A 3 16.04 3.40 -9.86
CA VAL A 3 15.72 4.16 -11.08
C VAL A 3 14.29 3.90 -11.52
N ASP A 4 13.84 2.64 -11.53
CA ASP A 4 12.47 2.27 -11.92
C ASP A 4 11.42 2.85 -10.96
N ALA A 5 11.74 2.96 -9.66
CA ALA A 5 10.88 3.57 -8.66
C ALA A 5 10.72 5.08 -8.91
N ILE A 6 11.82 5.77 -9.24
CA ILE A 6 11.80 7.20 -9.56
C ILE A 6 11.05 7.43 -10.88
N LEU A 7 11.32 6.62 -11.91
CA LEU A 7 10.63 6.72 -13.20
C LEU A 7 9.13 6.41 -13.09
N ALA A 8 8.72 5.52 -12.19
CA ALA A 8 7.31 5.21 -11.96
C ALA A 8 6.53 6.39 -11.34
N LEU A 9 7.21 7.31 -10.65
CA LEU A 9 6.61 8.46 -9.98
C LEU A 9 6.86 9.79 -10.72
N ASN A 10 7.61 9.75 -11.83
CA ASN A 10 8.01 10.94 -12.55
C ASN A 10 6.82 11.59 -13.24
N GLN A 11 6.69 12.90 -13.05
CA GLN A 11 5.77 13.74 -13.83
C GLN A 11 6.59 14.79 -14.60
N PRO A 12 6.28 15.05 -15.88
CA PRO A 12 7.05 15.99 -16.70
C PRO A 12 7.18 17.38 -16.09
N ASP A 13 6.14 17.84 -15.39
CA ASP A 13 5.99 19.22 -14.92
C ASP A 13 6.09 19.38 -13.39
N GLN A 14 6.32 18.29 -12.63
CA GLN A 14 6.38 18.32 -11.18
C GLN A 14 7.71 17.75 -10.66
N PRO A 15 8.34 18.37 -9.64
CA PRO A 15 9.50 17.78 -8.99
C PRO A 15 9.14 16.43 -8.36
N ASN A 16 10.07 15.47 -8.44
CA ASN A 16 9.87 14.14 -7.87
C ASN A 16 9.72 14.22 -6.35
N ASP A 17 8.59 13.75 -5.83
CA ASP A 17 8.38 13.61 -4.39
C ASP A 17 8.99 12.30 -3.88
N LEU A 18 10.14 12.41 -3.21
CA LEU A 18 10.85 11.26 -2.67
C LEU A 18 10.12 10.60 -1.49
N ASN A 19 9.19 11.30 -0.82
CA ASN A 19 8.40 10.72 0.27
C ASN A 19 7.45 9.62 -0.20
N MET A 20 7.21 9.55 -1.52
CA MET A 20 6.33 8.58 -2.15
C MET A 20 7.00 7.23 -2.42
N VAL A 21 8.33 7.15 -2.28
CA VAL A 21 9.12 5.91 -2.32
C VAL A 21 9.41 5.44 -0.91
N GLU A 22 8.82 4.31 -0.50
CA GLU A 22 9.19 3.67 0.76
C GLU A 22 10.14 2.50 0.52
N ILE A 23 11.08 2.33 1.44
CA ILE A 23 11.88 1.12 1.54
C ILE A 23 11.29 0.30 2.66
N MET A 24 10.76 -0.88 2.34
CA MET A 24 10.29 -1.83 3.33
C MET A 24 11.29 -2.96 3.44
N GLU A 25 11.89 -3.07 4.62
CA GLU A 25 12.88 -4.08 4.91
C GLU A 25 12.18 -5.30 5.52
N ILE A 26 12.39 -6.47 4.92
CA ILE A 26 11.78 -7.72 5.34
C ILE A 26 12.87 -8.72 5.67
N GLN A 27 12.78 -9.29 6.88
CA GLN A 27 13.71 -10.34 7.32
C GLN A 27 13.34 -11.65 6.64
N HIS A 28 14.33 -12.29 6.03
CA HIS A 28 14.15 -13.59 5.41
C HIS A 28 15.32 -14.52 5.73
N ARG A 29 15.11 -15.84 5.63
CA ARG A 29 16.14 -16.84 5.96
C ARG A 29 17.14 -17.07 4.82
N THR A 30 16.81 -16.61 3.62
CA THR A 30 17.63 -16.73 2.42
C THR A 30 17.80 -15.36 1.79
N GLU A 31 18.90 -15.18 1.06
CA GLU A 31 19.10 -14.02 0.18
C GLU A 31 17.94 -14.01 -0.81
N GLY A 32 17.10 -12.99 -0.68
CA GLY A 32 15.94 -12.79 -1.54
C GLY A 32 16.18 -11.58 -2.43
N ASP A 33 15.74 -11.67 -3.68
CA ASP A 33 15.79 -10.53 -4.59
C ASP A 33 14.93 -9.39 -4.05
N SER A 34 15.49 -8.18 -4.08
CA SER A 34 14.71 -6.97 -3.83
C SER A 34 13.73 -6.78 -4.98
N CYS A 35 12.49 -6.39 -4.68
CA CYS A 35 11.48 -6.11 -5.70
C CYS A 35 10.89 -4.71 -5.55
N LEU A 36 10.33 -4.20 -6.65
CA LEU A 36 9.61 -2.94 -6.67
C LEU A 36 8.12 -3.21 -6.78
N VAL A 37 7.36 -2.70 -5.81
CA VAL A 37 5.90 -2.69 -5.83
C VAL A 37 5.44 -1.31 -6.29
N ARG A 38 4.69 -1.26 -7.40
CA ARG A 38 4.01 -0.05 -7.88
C ARG A 38 2.70 0.12 -7.10
N GLY A 39 2.82 0.65 -5.90
CA GLY A 39 1.75 0.78 -4.93
C GLY A 39 2.33 0.84 -3.51
N ILE A 40 1.59 0.29 -2.55
CA ILE A 40 1.96 0.30 -1.13
C ILE A 40 1.99 -1.13 -0.59
N VAL A 41 2.90 -1.36 0.36
CA VAL A 41 2.92 -2.59 1.15
C VAL A 41 2.71 -2.24 2.62
N HIS A 42 1.83 -3.00 3.26
CA HIS A 42 1.54 -2.86 4.68
C HIS A 42 2.16 -4.00 5.47
N ASP A 43 2.70 -3.68 6.64
CA ASP A 43 3.31 -4.59 7.63
C ASP A 43 2.27 -5.32 8.50
N TYR A 44 1.07 -5.52 7.96
CA TYR A 44 -0.01 -6.25 8.57
C TYR A 44 -0.78 -7.05 7.53
N GLY A 45 -1.33 -8.18 7.97
CA GLY A 45 -2.18 -9.06 7.17
C GLY A 45 -3.67 -8.88 7.47
N VAL A 46 -4.48 -9.79 6.92
CA VAL A 46 -5.92 -9.87 7.17
C VAL A 46 -6.20 -10.19 8.63
N ARG A 47 -7.24 -9.55 9.19
CA ARG A 47 -7.58 -9.64 10.62
C ARG A 47 -8.39 -10.88 10.98
N HIS A 48 -9.18 -11.41 10.03
CA HIS A 48 -10.06 -12.53 10.27
C HIS A 48 -9.79 -13.67 9.29
N PRO A 49 -9.78 -14.95 9.72
CA PRO A 49 -9.52 -16.09 8.83
C PRO A 49 -10.46 -16.19 7.64
N SER A 50 -11.71 -15.73 7.79
CA SER A 50 -12.71 -15.72 6.71
C SER A 50 -12.60 -14.51 5.77
N MET A 51 -11.72 -13.54 6.03
CA MET A 51 -11.45 -12.46 5.09
C MET A 51 -10.60 -12.99 3.93
N SER A 52 -10.89 -12.52 2.71
CA SER A 52 -10.13 -12.93 1.53
C SER A 52 -8.66 -12.52 1.66
N LYS A 53 -7.76 -13.46 1.40
CA LYS A 53 -6.31 -13.20 1.37
C LYS A 53 -5.83 -12.62 0.05
N ALA A 54 -6.66 -12.67 -0.99
CA ALA A 54 -6.36 -12.10 -2.29
C ALA A 54 -7.64 -11.60 -2.96
N LEU A 55 -7.57 -10.41 -3.55
CA LEU A 55 -8.65 -9.78 -4.29
C LEU A 55 -8.09 -9.20 -5.58
N LYS A 56 -8.84 -9.36 -6.67
CA LYS A 56 -8.56 -8.74 -7.96
C LYS A 56 -9.56 -7.64 -8.24
N ASN A 57 -9.14 -6.58 -8.92
CA ASN A 57 -9.97 -5.43 -9.28
C ASN A 57 -10.73 -4.88 -8.07
N ALA A 58 -9.99 -4.58 -7.01
CA ALA A 58 -10.56 -4.19 -5.73
C ALA A 58 -10.72 -2.66 -5.63
N TYR A 59 -11.82 -2.24 -5.01
CA TYR A 59 -12.00 -0.85 -4.59
C TYR A 59 -11.52 -0.68 -3.14
N ILE A 60 -10.71 0.36 -2.91
CA ILE A 60 -10.08 0.64 -1.62
C ILE A 60 -10.73 1.88 -1.01
N LEU A 61 -11.26 1.75 0.20
CA LEU A 61 -11.67 2.88 1.01
C LEU A 61 -10.53 3.26 1.96
N THR A 62 -10.07 4.51 1.85
CA THR A 62 -9.18 5.12 2.83
C THR A 62 -10.01 6.03 3.73
N CYS A 63 -10.01 5.80 5.05
CA CYS A 63 -10.74 6.66 5.97
C CYS A 63 -9.97 6.90 7.28
N ASN A 64 -10.11 8.12 7.82
CA ASN A 64 -9.61 8.54 9.13
C ASN A 64 -10.71 8.51 10.19
N ILE A 65 -11.50 7.44 10.20
CA ILE A 65 -12.64 7.27 11.11
C ILE A 65 -12.37 6.00 11.91
N SER A 66 -12.50 6.07 13.23
CA SER A 66 -12.44 4.88 14.06
C SER A 66 -13.73 4.07 13.84
N MET A 67 -13.61 2.93 13.16
CA MET A 67 -14.69 1.97 13.01
C MET A 67 -14.71 0.90 14.12
N GLU A 68 -13.70 0.94 14.99
CA GLU A 68 -13.56 0.05 16.13
C GLU A 68 -13.80 0.81 17.44
N TYR A 69 -14.25 0.07 18.45
CA TYR A 69 -14.46 0.60 19.81
C TYR A 69 -13.15 1.12 20.43
N GLU A 70 -12.04 0.44 20.15
CA GLU A 70 -10.70 0.89 20.50
C GLU A 70 -9.94 1.33 19.24
N LYS A 71 -9.20 2.43 19.33
CA LYS A 71 -8.47 2.98 18.18
C LYS A 71 -7.29 2.09 17.82
N THR A 72 -7.38 1.37 16.71
CA THR A 72 -6.24 0.64 16.13
C THR A 72 -5.26 1.57 15.43
N ARG A 73 -3.99 1.17 15.39
CA ARG A 73 -2.90 2.01 14.83
C ARG A 73 -2.79 1.80 13.32
N ALA A 74 -3.28 2.76 12.55
CA ALA A 74 -2.78 3.02 11.20
C ALA A 74 -1.71 4.12 11.28
N LYS A 75 -0.56 3.94 10.61
CA LYS A 75 0.47 4.99 10.53
C LYS A 75 -0.10 6.14 9.69
N HIS A 76 -0.09 7.36 10.19
CA HIS A 76 -0.63 8.54 9.47
C HIS A 76 -0.03 8.68 8.06
N ARG A 77 1.27 8.40 7.90
CA ARG A 77 1.97 8.42 6.60
C ARG A 77 1.39 7.43 5.58
N ASN A 78 0.84 6.32 6.05
CA ASN A 78 0.29 5.28 5.17
C ASN A 78 -1.03 5.74 4.56
N MET A 79 -1.76 6.64 5.22
CA MET A 79 -3.05 7.11 4.74
C MET A 79 -2.89 7.93 3.46
N GLU A 80 -2.01 8.95 3.48
CA GLU A 80 -1.70 9.78 2.32
C GLU A 80 -1.17 8.94 1.16
N ARG A 81 -0.24 8.01 1.46
CA ARG A 81 0.33 7.14 0.45
C ARG A 81 -0.67 6.13 -0.11
N LEU A 82 -1.58 5.58 0.69
CA LEU A 82 -2.62 4.66 0.22
C LEU A 82 -3.58 5.37 -0.73
N THR A 83 -3.97 6.60 -0.40
CA THR A 83 -4.79 7.46 -1.27
C THR A 83 -4.10 7.70 -2.61
N LEU A 84 -2.81 8.04 -2.59
CA LEU A 84 -2.01 8.27 -3.81
C LEU A 84 -1.67 6.97 -4.57
N ALA A 85 -1.55 5.85 -3.86
CA ALA A 85 -1.26 4.55 -4.45
C ALA A 85 -2.46 3.98 -5.21
N CYS A 86 -3.68 4.22 -4.70
CA CYS A 86 -4.92 3.65 -5.22
C CYS A 86 -5.78 4.66 -6.02
N GLY A 87 -5.49 5.97 -5.95
CA GLY A 87 -6.26 7.00 -6.65
C GLY A 87 -7.62 7.35 -6.01
N GLY A 88 -7.82 7.05 -4.72
CA GLY A 88 -9.04 7.41 -3.98
C GLY A 88 -8.94 8.74 -3.24
N GLU A 89 -9.88 8.99 -2.33
CA GLU A 89 -9.86 10.12 -1.40
C GLU A 89 -9.87 9.65 0.07
N ALA A 90 -9.17 10.36 0.95
CA ALA A 90 -9.17 10.05 2.37
C ALA A 90 -10.42 10.63 3.06
N MET A 91 -11.31 9.74 3.50
CA MET A 91 -12.60 10.13 4.07
C MET A 91 -12.53 10.39 5.57
N ASN A 92 -13.12 11.50 6.03
CA ASN A 92 -13.20 11.87 7.46
C ASN A 92 -14.62 11.71 8.05
N SER A 93 -15.64 11.50 7.22
CA SER A 93 -17.00 11.13 7.65
C SER A 93 -17.54 10.00 6.74
N ILE A 94 -18.42 9.17 7.31
CA ILE A 94 -19.15 8.12 6.58
C ILE A 94 -20.38 8.65 5.84
N ASP A 95 -20.88 9.83 6.21
CA ASP A 95 -22.16 10.35 5.71
C ASP A 95 -22.12 10.67 4.20
N ASN A 96 -20.94 11.02 3.68
CA ASN A 96 -20.73 11.44 2.30
C ASN A 96 -19.94 10.40 1.48
N LEU A 97 -20.12 9.12 1.77
CA LEU A 97 -19.40 8.07 1.05
C LEU A 97 -20.02 7.83 -0.34
N THR A 98 -19.32 8.24 -1.39
CA THR A 98 -19.68 7.93 -2.78
C THR A 98 -18.68 6.94 -3.39
N LYS A 99 -19.04 6.34 -4.54
CA LYS A 99 -18.13 5.46 -5.27
C LYS A 99 -16.88 6.18 -5.78
N GLU A 100 -16.98 7.49 -5.98
CA GLU A 100 -15.90 8.35 -6.49
C GLU A 100 -14.79 8.53 -5.45
N CYS A 101 -15.12 8.42 -4.16
CA CYS A 101 -14.14 8.47 -3.08
C CYS A 101 -13.24 7.21 -3.00
N LEU A 102 -13.64 6.11 -3.63
CA LEU A 102 -12.93 4.83 -3.55
C LEU A 102 -11.75 4.82 -4.53
N GLY A 103 -10.58 4.39 -4.05
CA GLY A 103 -9.47 4.04 -4.91
C GLY A 103 -9.70 2.72 -5.63
N PHE A 104 -8.92 2.45 -6.67
CA PHE A 104 -8.97 1.20 -7.44
C PHE A 104 -7.58 0.60 -7.58
N VAL A 105 -7.50 -0.73 -7.45
CA VAL A 105 -6.27 -1.50 -7.64
C VAL A 105 -6.55 -2.82 -8.34
N GLU A 106 -5.62 -3.29 -9.16
CA GLU A 106 -5.76 -4.56 -9.88
C GLU A 106 -5.57 -5.75 -8.94
N ASP A 107 -4.64 -5.67 -7.99
CA ASP A 107 -4.34 -6.77 -7.06
C ASP A 107 -4.16 -6.28 -5.62
N VAL A 108 -4.83 -6.97 -4.70
CA VAL A 108 -4.58 -6.90 -3.25
C VAL A 108 -4.33 -8.30 -2.75
N TYR A 109 -3.21 -8.55 -2.07
CA TYR A 109 -2.96 -9.88 -1.51
C TYR A 109 -2.10 -9.85 -0.26
N GLU A 110 -2.38 -10.78 0.65
CA GLU A 110 -1.52 -11.10 1.78
C GLU A 110 -0.40 -12.05 1.33
N HIS A 111 0.83 -11.70 1.71
CA HIS A 111 1.98 -12.58 1.57
C HIS A 111 2.64 -12.76 2.94
N VAL A 112 3.02 -14.00 3.25
CA VAL A 112 3.72 -14.32 4.49
C VAL A 112 5.20 -14.43 4.17
N LEU A 113 6.01 -13.58 4.80
CA LEU A 113 7.47 -13.56 4.63
C LEU A 113 8.12 -13.65 5.99
N GLY A 114 8.88 -14.74 6.21
CA GLY A 114 9.43 -15.04 7.53
C GLY A 114 8.30 -15.28 8.54
N GLU A 115 8.29 -14.50 9.61
CA GLU A 115 7.26 -14.54 10.67
C GLU A 115 6.20 -13.44 10.49
N GLY A 116 6.39 -12.54 9.52
CA GLY A 116 5.52 -11.40 9.26
C GLY A 116 4.46 -11.69 8.20
N LYS A 117 3.31 -11.02 8.33
CA LYS A 117 2.28 -10.95 7.28
C LYS A 117 2.28 -9.56 6.67
N TYR A 118 2.30 -9.52 5.35
CA TYR A 118 2.37 -8.28 4.59
C TYR A 118 1.23 -8.21 3.59
N THR A 119 0.56 -7.08 3.50
CA THR A 119 -0.50 -6.85 2.50
C THR A 119 0.05 -5.98 1.39
N PHE A 120 0.02 -6.50 0.17
CA PHE A 120 0.42 -5.81 -1.05
C PHE A 120 -0.81 -5.22 -1.71
N VAL A 121 -0.73 -3.95 -2.10
CA VAL A 121 -1.80 -3.20 -2.75
C VAL A 121 -1.19 -2.52 -3.98
N GLN A 122 -1.51 -3.00 -5.18
CA GLN A 122 -0.81 -2.59 -6.41
C GLN A 122 -1.67 -2.65 -7.68
N GLY A 123 -1.14 -2.09 -8.76
CA GLY A 123 -1.73 -2.17 -10.09
C GLY A 123 -2.63 -0.98 -10.47
N TRP A 124 -2.61 0.10 -9.69
CA TRP A 124 -3.16 1.36 -10.17
C TRP A 124 -2.21 1.98 -11.21
N LYS A 125 -2.74 2.34 -12.39
CA LYS A 125 -1.91 2.82 -13.51
C LYS A 125 -1.23 4.15 -13.20
N ASP A 126 -1.95 5.05 -12.53
CA ASP A 126 -1.47 6.36 -12.12
C ASP A 126 -1.02 6.36 -10.65
N SER A 127 -0.47 5.22 -10.19
CA SER A 127 0.01 5.10 -8.81
C SER A 127 1.13 6.10 -8.55
N ARG A 128 0.89 6.98 -7.59
CA ARG A 128 1.86 8.00 -7.13
C ARG A 128 2.57 7.57 -5.85
N SER A 129 2.63 6.27 -5.57
CA SER A 129 3.50 5.72 -4.54
C SER A 129 4.11 4.41 -4.99
N ALA A 130 5.34 4.17 -4.54
CA ALA A 130 6.03 2.91 -4.75
C ALA A 130 6.67 2.41 -3.45
N THR A 131 6.77 1.10 -3.30
CA THR A 131 7.49 0.47 -2.20
C THR A 131 8.57 -0.44 -2.77
N LYS A 132 9.84 -0.14 -2.45
CA LYS A 132 10.95 -1.06 -2.63
C LYS A 132 10.93 -2.06 -1.48
N VAL A 133 10.67 -3.32 -1.76
CA VAL A 133 10.83 -4.40 -0.80
C VAL A 133 12.27 -4.87 -0.85
N GLN A 134 12.97 -4.73 0.27
CA GLN A 134 14.35 -5.15 0.44
C GLN A 134 14.39 -6.34 1.41
N GLN A 135 14.82 -7.49 0.93
CA GLN A 135 14.98 -8.68 1.74
C GLN A 135 16.43 -8.75 2.26
N TYR A 136 16.61 -9.10 3.52
CA TYR A 136 17.93 -9.29 4.11
C TYR A 136 17.94 -10.53 5.01
N ILE A 137 19.09 -11.20 5.04
CA ILE A 137 19.34 -12.41 5.85
C ILE A 137 19.58 -12.00 7.31
N TYR A 138 19.10 -12.84 8.24
CA TYR A 138 19.53 -12.88 9.65
C TYR A 138 20.77 -13.75 9.82
#